data_AF-A0A8G0LGN6-F1
#
_entry.id   AF-A0A8G0LGN6-F1
#
_cell.length_a   1.000
_cell.length_b   1.000
_cell.length_c   1.000
_cell.angle_alpha   90.00
_cell.angle_beta   90.00
_cell.angle_gamma   90.00
#
_symmetry.space_group_name_H-M   'P 1'
#
loop_
_entity.id
_entity.type
_entity.pdbx_description
1 polymer ?
#
loop_
_entity_poly.entity_id
_entity_poly.type
_entity_poly.pdbx_seq_one_letter_code
_entity_poly.pdbx_strand_id
1 'polypeptide(L)'
;MDPPDHMHQRSMVESIFSADHIKELQPYIQKTVDDLLGSLKAKGCADGPVDLIKEFALPVPSYIIYTILGVPFHDLEYLTQQNAIRTNGSSTAREASAANQGLLDYLAKLVDQRIQEPKDDLISKLVVEQVKPGNIERADAVQIAFLLLVAGNATMVNMIALGVVTLFQHPDQLAQLKADPSLAPAFVEELCRYHTASALAIKRTAKVDIEIGGKLIKANEGIIASNQSANRDADIFANPDEFNMNRKWPNEDALGFGYGDHRCIAETLAKTELTTVFSTLFKELPNLELSVPISKINFTPLHKDVGIEDLPVVF
;
A
#
# COMPACT_ATOMS: atom_id res chain seq x y z
N MET A 1 -1.77 -19.11 5.61
CA MET A 1 -1.17 -20.45 5.70
C MET A 1 -0.15 -20.44 6.82
N ASP A 2 0.07 -21.57 7.50
CA ASP A 2 1.20 -21.77 8.44
C ASP A 2 2.37 -22.46 7.70
N PRO A 3 3.59 -22.56 8.26
CA PRO A 3 4.65 -23.39 7.70
C PRO A 3 4.27 -24.88 7.63
N PRO A 4 4.71 -25.63 6.59
CA PRO A 4 5.59 -25.19 5.50
C PRO A 4 4.84 -24.51 4.33
N ASP A 5 3.52 -24.67 4.25
CA ASP A 5 2.70 -24.24 3.10
C ASP A 5 2.81 -22.74 2.82
N HIS A 6 2.94 -21.93 3.89
CA HIS A 6 3.12 -20.49 3.77
C HIS A 6 4.29 -20.12 2.86
N MET A 7 5.50 -20.60 3.17
CA MET A 7 6.68 -20.26 2.38
C MET A 7 6.68 -20.98 1.03
N HIS A 8 6.09 -22.19 0.95
CA HIS A 8 5.95 -22.89 -0.31
C HIS A 8 5.20 -22.06 -1.37
N GLN A 9 4.06 -21.45 -1.00
CA GLN A 9 3.32 -20.59 -1.92
C GLN A 9 3.92 -19.18 -2.03
N ARG A 10 4.31 -18.57 -0.91
CA ARG A 10 4.84 -17.20 -0.89
C ARG A 10 6.10 -17.05 -1.74
N SER A 11 7.02 -18.03 -1.69
CA SER A 11 8.27 -17.97 -2.46
C SER A 11 8.06 -17.97 -3.98
N MET A 12 6.88 -18.40 -4.47
CA MET A 12 6.54 -18.37 -5.90
C MET A 12 6.52 -16.93 -6.46
N VAL A 13 6.28 -15.93 -5.60
CA VAL A 13 6.15 -14.52 -5.97
C VAL A 13 7.14 -13.60 -5.27
N GLU A 14 7.93 -14.05 -4.29
CA GLU A 14 8.83 -13.18 -3.53
C GLU A 14 9.90 -12.49 -4.37
N SER A 15 10.42 -13.14 -5.41
CA SER A 15 11.53 -12.59 -6.21
C SER A 15 11.22 -11.21 -6.83
N ILE A 16 9.96 -10.93 -7.19
CA ILE A 16 9.55 -9.63 -7.75
C ILE A 16 9.44 -8.53 -6.68
N PHE A 17 9.51 -8.87 -5.40
CA PHE A 17 9.52 -7.90 -4.30
C PHE A 17 10.89 -7.82 -3.61
N SER A 18 11.90 -8.51 -4.15
CA SER A 18 13.28 -8.42 -3.68
C SER A 18 13.83 -7.01 -3.86
N ALA A 19 14.76 -6.60 -2.98
CA ALA A 19 15.35 -5.27 -3.02
C ALA A 19 16.01 -4.94 -4.37
N ASP A 20 16.68 -5.91 -4.98
CA ASP A 20 17.33 -5.74 -6.27
C ASP A 20 16.31 -5.50 -7.39
N HIS A 21 15.23 -6.29 -7.45
CA HIS A 21 14.20 -6.08 -8.47
C HIS A 21 13.42 -4.77 -8.27
N ILE A 22 13.11 -4.40 -7.02
CA ILE A 22 12.47 -3.09 -6.75
C ILE A 22 13.38 -1.93 -7.17
N LYS A 23 14.70 -2.06 -7.00
CA LYS A 23 15.66 -1.07 -7.49
C LYS A 23 15.67 -0.96 -9.01
N GLU A 24 15.48 -2.07 -9.73
CA GLU A 24 15.30 -2.07 -11.19
C GLU A 24 13.98 -1.41 -11.61
N LEU A 25 12.92 -1.53 -10.80
CA LEU A 25 11.63 -0.88 -11.03
C LEU A 25 11.62 0.63 -10.68
N GLN A 26 12.62 1.14 -9.94
CA GLN A 26 12.68 2.54 -9.52
C GLN A 26 12.45 3.55 -10.66
N PRO A 27 13.07 3.42 -11.86
CA PRO A 27 12.81 4.35 -12.96
C PRO A 27 11.37 4.32 -13.46
N TYR A 28 10.73 3.14 -13.44
CA TYR A 28 9.32 3.00 -13.81
C TYR A 28 8.39 3.63 -12.75
N ILE A 29 8.68 3.41 -11.47
CA ILE A 29 7.94 4.03 -10.35
C ILE A 29 8.04 5.56 -10.43
N GLN A 30 9.26 6.10 -10.64
CA GLN A 30 9.47 7.54 -10.84
C GLN A 30 8.67 8.05 -12.05
N LYS A 31 8.76 7.37 -13.20
CA LYS A 31 8.02 7.78 -14.40
C LYS A 31 6.51 7.81 -14.14
N THR A 32 5.98 6.83 -13.41
CA THR A 32 4.55 6.75 -13.11
C THR A 32 4.11 7.94 -12.24
N VAL A 33 4.89 8.28 -11.21
CA VAL A 33 4.66 9.46 -10.37
C VAL A 33 4.75 10.75 -11.19
N ASP A 34 5.79 10.89 -12.04
CA ASP A 34 6.01 12.06 -12.89
C ASP A 34 4.87 12.25 -13.90
N ASP A 35 4.43 11.19 -14.57
CA ASP A 35 3.34 11.23 -15.55
C ASP A 35 2.03 11.65 -14.87
N LEU A 36 1.70 11.08 -13.70
CA LEU A 36 0.48 11.39 -12.96
C LEU A 36 0.49 12.84 -12.44
N LEU A 37 1.63 13.32 -11.92
CA LEU A 37 1.79 14.73 -11.54
C LEU A 37 1.72 15.65 -12.77
N GLY A 38 2.27 15.23 -13.91
CA GLY A 38 2.17 15.93 -15.18
C GLY A 38 0.71 16.07 -15.64
N SER A 39 -0.08 15.00 -15.56
CA SER A 39 -1.51 15.03 -15.84
C SER A 39 -2.27 15.92 -14.88
N LEU A 40 -1.98 15.85 -13.58
CA LEU A 40 -2.59 16.70 -12.55
C LEU A 40 -2.31 18.19 -12.80
N LYS A 41 -1.06 18.54 -13.14
CA LYS A 41 -0.67 19.90 -13.53
C LYS A 41 -1.39 20.39 -14.78
N ALA A 42 -1.45 19.55 -15.81
CA ALA A 42 -2.10 19.89 -17.08
C ALA A 42 -3.61 20.10 -16.91
N LYS A 43 -4.23 19.33 -16.01
CA LYS A 43 -5.63 19.53 -15.60
C LYS A 43 -5.82 20.87 -14.88
N GLY A 44 -4.88 21.22 -14.01
CA GLY A 44 -4.91 22.44 -13.21
C GLY A 44 -6.05 22.46 -12.18
N CYS A 45 -6.12 23.56 -11.42
CA CYS A 45 -7.16 23.79 -10.41
C CYS A 45 -7.79 25.20 -10.55
N ALA A 46 -7.80 25.75 -11.76
CA ALA A 46 -8.32 27.10 -12.03
C ALA A 46 -9.83 27.22 -11.77
N ASP A 47 -10.58 26.16 -12.06
CA ASP A 47 -12.04 26.10 -11.87
C ASP A 47 -12.44 25.61 -10.46
N GLY A 48 -11.45 25.36 -9.59
CA GLY A 48 -11.66 24.92 -8.21
C GLY A 48 -10.72 23.80 -7.78
N PRO A 49 -10.85 23.35 -6.52
CA PRO A 49 -10.00 22.32 -5.94
C PRO A 49 -10.13 20.98 -6.67
N VAL A 50 -9.05 20.21 -6.66
CA VAL A 50 -9.02 18.85 -7.19
C VAL A 50 -8.83 17.84 -6.05
N ASP A 51 -9.41 16.65 -6.18
CA ASP A 51 -9.22 15.59 -5.19
C ASP A 51 -7.89 14.86 -5.45
N LEU A 52 -6.91 15.07 -4.56
CA LEU A 52 -5.60 14.44 -4.67
C LEU A 52 -5.68 12.91 -4.58
N ILE A 53 -6.69 12.35 -3.91
CA ILE A 53 -6.85 10.91 -3.85
C ILE A 53 -7.17 10.36 -5.23
N LYS A 54 -8.27 10.82 -5.84
CA LYS A 54 -8.67 10.36 -7.17
C LYS A 54 -7.60 10.61 -8.23
N GLU A 55 -6.99 11.78 -8.23
CA GLU A 55 -6.12 12.19 -9.33
C GLU A 55 -4.67 11.73 -9.16
N PHE A 56 -4.24 11.31 -7.96
CA PHE A 56 -2.85 10.96 -7.70
C PHE A 56 -2.68 9.77 -6.73
N ALA A 57 -3.19 9.84 -5.50
CA ALA A 57 -2.91 8.81 -4.49
C ALA A 57 -3.50 7.43 -4.85
N LEU A 58 -4.64 7.39 -5.53
CA LEU A 58 -5.28 6.17 -6.04
C LEU A 58 -4.53 5.56 -7.24
N PRO A 59 -4.26 6.31 -8.32
CA PRO A 59 -3.62 5.74 -9.50
C PRO A 59 -2.17 5.32 -9.29
N VAL A 60 -1.37 5.99 -8.44
CA VAL A 60 0.06 5.64 -8.23
C VAL A 60 0.26 4.14 -7.89
N PRO A 61 -0.23 3.62 -6.75
CA PRO A 61 -0.03 2.22 -6.40
C PRO A 61 -0.79 1.29 -7.34
N SER A 62 -1.96 1.71 -7.84
CA SER A 62 -2.79 0.88 -8.71
C SER A 62 -2.09 0.59 -10.03
N TYR A 63 -1.51 1.61 -10.68
CA TYR A 63 -0.85 1.45 -11.98
C TYR A 63 0.40 0.60 -11.87
N ILE A 64 1.16 0.78 -10.77
CA ILE A 64 2.38 0.03 -10.49
C ILE A 64 2.05 -1.46 -10.29
N ILE A 65 1.13 -1.80 -9.38
CA ILE A 65 0.82 -3.21 -9.10
C ILE A 65 0.16 -3.90 -10.31
N TYR A 66 -0.73 -3.21 -11.03
CA TYR A 66 -1.33 -3.77 -12.23
C TYR A 66 -0.29 -4.03 -13.33
N THR A 67 0.69 -3.16 -13.49
CA THR A 67 1.78 -3.37 -14.47
C THR A 67 2.67 -4.54 -14.05
N ILE A 68 3.03 -4.67 -12.77
CA ILE A 68 3.77 -5.83 -12.24
C ILE A 68 2.99 -7.14 -12.50
N LEU A 69 1.66 -7.11 -12.35
CA LEU A 69 0.80 -8.26 -12.64
C LEU A 69 0.69 -8.57 -14.14
N GLY A 70 0.98 -7.63 -15.03
CA GLY A 70 0.92 -7.81 -16.49
C GLY A 70 -0.32 -7.22 -17.16
N VAL A 71 -1.03 -6.32 -16.49
CA VAL A 71 -2.15 -5.57 -17.08
C VAL A 71 -1.61 -4.58 -18.12
N PRO A 72 -2.20 -4.52 -19.32
CA PRO A 72 -1.80 -3.57 -20.34
C PRO A 72 -2.23 -2.14 -19.98
N PHE A 73 -1.44 -1.17 -20.42
CA PHE A 73 -1.61 0.25 -20.08
C PHE A 73 -3.04 0.81 -20.30
N HIS A 74 -3.71 0.39 -21.38
CA HIS A 74 -5.04 0.90 -21.73
C HIS A 74 -6.16 0.43 -20.79
N ASP A 75 -5.93 -0.59 -19.97
CA ASP A 75 -6.92 -1.11 -19.01
C ASP A 75 -6.75 -0.53 -17.60
N LEU A 76 -5.63 0.17 -17.34
CA LEU A 76 -5.23 0.60 -15.99
C LEU A 76 -6.27 1.52 -15.34
N GLU A 77 -6.76 2.53 -16.07
CA GLU A 77 -7.72 3.50 -15.53
C GLU A 77 -9.02 2.82 -15.10
N TYR A 78 -9.60 2.00 -15.98
CA TYR A 78 -10.83 1.27 -15.70
C TYR A 78 -10.67 0.32 -14.51
N LEU A 79 -9.62 -0.49 -14.49
CA LEU A 79 -9.39 -1.47 -13.42
C LEU A 79 -9.04 -0.80 -12.08
N THR A 80 -8.39 0.36 -12.12
CA THR A 80 -8.14 1.20 -10.94
C THR A 80 -9.47 1.65 -10.32
N GLN A 81 -10.39 2.14 -11.15
CA GLN A 81 -11.73 2.51 -10.69
C GLN A 81 -12.50 1.30 -10.12
N GLN A 82 -12.45 0.15 -10.79
CA GLN A 82 -13.12 -1.06 -10.29
C GLN A 82 -12.55 -1.51 -8.94
N ASN A 83 -11.23 -1.47 -8.75
CA ASN A 83 -10.63 -1.83 -7.48
C ASN A 83 -10.99 -0.85 -6.35
N ALA A 84 -11.10 0.44 -6.65
CA ALA A 84 -11.57 1.43 -5.68
C ALA A 84 -13.01 1.14 -5.22
N ILE A 85 -13.92 0.79 -6.13
CA ILE A 85 -15.32 0.45 -5.81
C ILE A 85 -15.41 -0.72 -4.80
N ARG A 86 -14.45 -1.66 -4.82
CA ARG A 86 -14.46 -2.80 -3.88
C ARG A 86 -14.34 -2.39 -2.41
N THR A 87 -13.66 -1.28 -2.12
CA THR A 87 -13.34 -0.85 -0.76
C THR A 87 -13.92 0.52 -0.41
N ASN A 88 -14.54 1.22 -1.35
CA ASN A 88 -15.12 2.54 -1.13
C ASN A 88 -16.32 2.46 -0.17
N GLY A 89 -16.31 3.26 0.89
CA GLY A 89 -17.37 3.29 1.92
C GLY A 89 -18.77 3.67 1.39
N SER A 90 -18.84 4.34 0.23
CA SER A 90 -20.09 4.68 -0.44
C SER A 90 -20.67 3.56 -1.33
N SER A 91 -19.88 2.51 -1.63
CA SER A 91 -20.34 1.41 -2.48
C SER A 91 -21.31 0.49 -1.72
N THR A 92 -22.39 0.10 -2.37
CA THR A 92 -23.28 -0.93 -1.85
C THR A 92 -22.57 -2.29 -1.85
N ALA A 93 -23.07 -3.22 -1.01
CA ALA A 93 -22.54 -4.59 -0.99
C ALA A 93 -22.58 -5.28 -2.38
N ARG A 94 -23.58 -4.95 -3.21
CA ARG A 94 -23.71 -5.49 -4.57
C ARG A 94 -22.65 -4.94 -5.51
N GLU A 95 -22.40 -3.63 -5.47
CA GLU A 95 -21.38 -2.99 -6.30
C GLU A 95 -19.98 -3.48 -5.94
N ALA A 96 -19.67 -3.54 -4.63
CA ALA A 96 -18.38 -4.06 -4.16
C ALA A 96 -18.18 -5.52 -4.58
N SER A 97 -19.20 -6.38 -4.44
CA SER A 97 -19.13 -7.78 -4.87
C SER A 97 -19.00 -7.92 -6.40
N ALA A 98 -19.71 -7.10 -7.18
CA ALA A 98 -19.64 -7.13 -8.63
C ALA A 98 -18.26 -6.68 -9.14
N ALA A 99 -17.70 -5.61 -8.57
CA ALA A 99 -16.34 -5.17 -8.88
C ALA A 99 -15.30 -6.24 -8.49
N ASN A 100 -15.47 -6.89 -7.33
CA ASN A 100 -14.61 -8.00 -6.91
C ASN A 100 -14.61 -9.16 -7.90
N GLN A 101 -15.80 -9.59 -8.35
CA GLN A 101 -15.91 -10.66 -9.35
C GLN A 101 -15.36 -10.21 -10.70
N GLY A 102 -15.62 -8.97 -11.13
CA GLY A 102 -15.11 -8.43 -12.39
C GLY A 102 -13.58 -8.43 -12.48
N LEU A 103 -12.89 -8.09 -11.37
CA LEU A 103 -11.42 -8.18 -11.30
C LEU A 103 -10.92 -9.63 -11.38
N LEU A 104 -11.57 -10.57 -10.68
CA LEU A 104 -11.23 -12.00 -10.76
C LEU A 104 -11.42 -12.53 -12.18
N ASP A 105 -12.51 -12.17 -12.85
CA ASP A 105 -12.79 -12.57 -14.23
C ASP A 105 -11.76 -11.98 -15.21
N TYR A 106 -11.32 -10.75 -14.98
CA TYR A 106 -10.25 -10.12 -15.75
C TYR A 106 -8.93 -10.86 -15.58
N LEU A 107 -8.50 -11.10 -14.33
CA LEU A 107 -7.26 -11.83 -14.02
C LEU A 107 -7.29 -13.26 -14.57
N ALA A 108 -8.44 -13.92 -14.53
CA ALA A 108 -8.63 -15.24 -15.13
C ALA A 108 -8.36 -15.23 -16.64
N LYS A 109 -8.91 -14.26 -17.37
CA LYS A 109 -8.62 -14.09 -18.81
C LYS A 109 -7.15 -13.75 -19.06
N LEU A 110 -6.55 -12.94 -18.20
CA LEU A 110 -5.14 -12.57 -18.32
C LEU A 110 -4.22 -13.78 -18.11
N VAL A 111 -4.52 -14.65 -17.14
CA VAL A 111 -3.84 -15.94 -16.96
C VAL A 111 -3.99 -16.81 -18.20
N ASP A 112 -5.18 -16.93 -18.79
CA ASP A 112 -5.38 -17.69 -20.04
C ASP A 112 -4.51 -17.19 -21.18
N GLN A 113 -4.42 -15.87 -21.34
CA GLN A 113 -3.54 -15.26 -22.33
C GLN A 113 -2.07 -15.60 -22.08
N ARG A 114 -1.60 -15.54 -20.82
CA ARG A 114 -0.21 -15.87 -20.48
C ARG A 114 0.11 -17.36 -20.54
N ILE A 115 -0.88 -18.25 -20.41
CA ILE A 115 -0.70 -19.69 -20.70
C ILE A 115 -0.29 -19.89 -22.17
N GLN A 116 -0.96 -19.20 -23.09
CA GLN A 116 -0.67 -19.27 -24.52
C GLN A 116 0.61 -18.52 -24.89
N GLU A 117 0.76 -17.28 -24.41
CA GLU A 117 1.87 -16.38 -24.75
C GLU A 117 2.36 -15.65 -23.49
N PRO A 118 3.34 -16.23 -22.77
CA PRO A 118 3.97 -15.57 -21.63
C PRO A 118 4.66 -14.26 -22.03
N LYS A 119 4.62 -13.27 -21.12
CA LYS A 119 5.31 -11.99 -21.23
C LYS A 119 6.25 -11.80 -20.02
N ASP A 120 6.84 -10.62 -19.91
CA ASP A 120 7.66 -10.22 -18.76
C ASP A 120 6.77 -9.61 -17.67
N ASP A 121 6.01 -10.45 -16.97
CA ASP A 121 5.13 -10.07 -15.87
C ASP A 121 4.93 -11.21 -14.85
N LEU A 122 4.42 -10.87 -13.65
CA LEU A 122 4.25 -11.85 -12.58
C LEU A 122 3.30 -12.99 -12.95
N ILE A 123 2.21 -12.70 -13.64
CA ILE A 123 1.25 -13.74 -14.04
C ILE A 123 1.92 -14.73 -15.00
N SER A 124 2.76 -14.24 -15.92
CA SER A 124 3.57 -15.11 -16.80
C SER A 124 4.55 -15.96 -16.01
N LYS A 125 5.21 -15.40 -15.00
CA LYS A 125 6.09 -16.15 -14.10
C LYS A 125 5.35 -17.28 -13.39
N LEU A 126 4.21 -16.99 -12.77
CA LEU A 126 3.34 -17.99 -12.13
C LEU A 126 2.92 -19.08 -13.12
N VAL A 127 2.53 -18.68 -14.33
CA VAL A 127 2.12 -19.62 -15.39
C VAL A 127 3.27 -20.55 -15.79
N VAL A 128 4.46 -20.00 -16.06
CA VAL A 128 5.61 -20.75 -16.59
C VAL A 128 6.23 -21.64 -15.52
N GLU A 129 6.41 -21.11 -14.30
CA GLU A 129 7.15 -21.79 -13.24
C GLU A 129 6.26 -22.66 -12.35
N GLN A 130 4.95 -22.39 -12.25
CA GLN A 130 4.07 -23.06 -11.29
C GLN A 130 2.90 -23.79 -11.96
N VAL A 131 2.18 -23.15 -12.87
CA VAL A 131 1.00 -23.77 -13.53
C VAL A 131 1.40 -24.84 -14.54
N LYS A 132 2.31 -24.52 -15.49
CA LYS A 132 2.73 -25.47 -16.54
C LYS A 132 3.39 -26.74 -15.98
N PRO A 133 4.22 -26.68 -14.91
CA PRO A 133 4.77 -27.88 -14.27
C PRO A 133 3.75 -28.64 -13.41
N GLY A 134 2.58 -28.07 -13.11
CA GLY A 134 1.54 -28.69 -12.29
C GLY A 134 1.72 -28.52 -10.78
N ASN A 135 2.49 -27.52 -10.33
CA ASN A 135 2.67 -27.23 -8.90
C ASN A 135 1.42 -26.57 -8.30
N ILE A 136 0.74 -25.73 -9.10
CA ILE A 136 -0.52 -25.06 -8.73
C ILE A 136 -1.49 -25.12 -9.91
N GLU A 137 -2.78 -24.96 -9.64
CA GLU A 137 -3.79 -24.87 -10.69
C GLU A 137 -3.89 -23.44 -11.25
N ARG A 138 -4.53 -23.31 -12.41
CA ARG A 138 -4.86 -22.00 -13.01
C ARG A 138 -5.61 -21.10 -12.02
N ALA A 139 -6.55 -21.66 -11.26
CA ALA A 139 -7.33 -20.91 -10.29
C ALA A 139 -6.46 -20.34 -9.16
N ASP A 140 -5.43 -21.08 -8.73
CA ASP A 140 -4.48 -20.61 -7.72
C ASP A 140 -3.67 -19.42 -8.23
N ALA A 141 -3.20 -19.45 -9.48
CA ALA A 141 -2.50 -18.32 -10.08
C ALA A 141 -3.36 -17.04 -10.10
N VAL A 142 -4.65 -17.17 -10.40
CA VAL A 142 -5.62 -16.06 -10.33
C VAL A 142 -5.73 -15.54 -8.89
N GLN A 143 -5.87 -16.42 -7.90
CA GLN A 143 -6.02 -16.02 -6.49
C GLN A 143 -4.75 -15.39 -5.92
N ILE A 144 -3.56 -15.88 -6.29
CA ILE A 144 -2.28 -15.29 -5.89
C ILE A 144 -2.15 -13.87 -6.49
N ALA A 145 -2.42 -13.71 -7.79
CA ALA A 145 -2.41 -12.40 -8.44
C ALA A 145 -3.44 -11.44 -7.80
N PHE A 146 -4.63 -11.95 -7.50
CA PHE A 146 -5.68 -11.17 -6.85
C PHE A 146 -5.30 -10.76 -5.43
N LEU A 147 -4.68 -11.65 -4.64
CA LEU A 147 -4.18 -11.33 -3.30
C LEU A 147 -3.18 -10.17 -3.36
N LEU A 148 -2.22 -10.21 -4.28
CA LEU A 148 -1.21 -9.15 -4.42
C LEU A 148 -1.83 -7.82 -4.84
N LEU A 149 -2.86 -7.85 -5.70
CA LEU A 149 -3.61 -6.64 -6.08
C LEU A 149 -4.34 -6.02 -4.88
N VAL A 150 -5.04 -6.81 -4.09
CA VAL A 150 -6.01 -6.26 -3.12
C VAL A 150 -5.44 -6.06 -1.72
N ALA A 151 -4.34 -6.74 -1.37
CA ALA A 151 -3.79 -6.72 -0.02
C ALA A 151 -3.20 -5.36 0.39
N GLY A 152 -2.57 -4.65 -0.55
CA GLY A 152 -1.81 -3.43 -0.25
C GLY A 152 -2.40 -2.15 -0.84
N ASN A 153 -3.25 -2.23 -1.88
CA ASN A 153 -3.59 -1.06 -2.69
C ASN A 153 -4.28 0.04 -1.89
N ALA A 154 -5.36 -0.29 -1.17
CA ALA A 154 -6.08 0.70 -0.35
C ALA A 154 -5.20 1.31 0.75
N THR A 155 -4.32 0.51 1.36
CA THR A 155 -3.35 0.97 2.36
C THR A 155 -2.40 2.01 1.76
N MET A 156 -1.87 1.76 0.56
CA MET A 156 -0.97 2.71 -0.12
C MET A 156 -1.65 4.04 -0.46
N VAL A 157 -2.90 4.01 -0.96
CA VAL A 157 -3.67 5.23 -1.21
C VAL A 157 -3.78 6.07 0.07
N ASN A 158 -4.15 5.42 1.17
CA ASN A 158 -4.28 6.07 2.47
C ASN A 158 -2.94 6.61 2.97
N MET A 159 -1.84 5.87 2.84
CA MET A 159 -0.52 6.32 3.29
C MET A 159 -0.03 7.55 2.53
N ILE A 160 -0.26 7.63 1.21
CA ILE A 160 0.04 8.83 0.43
C ILE A 160 -0.77 10.03 0.95
N ALA A 161 -2.09 9.88 1.08
CA ALA A 161 -2.97 10.97 1.54
C ALA A 161 -2.65 11.41 2.98
N LEU A 162 -2.42 10.45 3.89
CA LEU A 162 -2.06 10.71 5.28
C LEU A 162 -0.72 11.43 5.38
N GLY A 163 0.26 11.07 4.55
CA GLY A 163 1.56 11.77 4.55
C GLY A 163 1.43 13.22 4.09
N VAL A 164 0.58 13.51 3.10
CA VAL A 164 0.29 14.90 2.69
C VAL A 164 -0.33 15.69 3.85
N VAL A 165 -1.39 15.16 4.48
CA VAL A 165 -2.03 15.83 5.63
C VAL A 165 -1.06 16.01 6.80
N THR A 166 -0.22 15.01 7.08
CA THR A 166 0.78 15.05 8.16
C THR A 166 1.80 16.18 7.93
N LEU A 167 2.29 16.34 6.69
CA LEU A 167 3.20 17.43 6.37
C LEU A 167 2.55 18.81 6.57
N PHE A 168 1.26 18.98 6.25
CA PHE A 168 0.54 20.23 6.55
C PHE A 168 0.26 20.44 8.05
N GLN A 169 0.18 19.36 8.85
CA GLN A 169 0.13 19.44 10.31
C GLN A 169 1.49 19.84 10.92
N HIS A 170 2.59 19.64 10.19
CA HIS A 170 3.96 19.94 10.62
C HIS A 170 4.71 20.83 9.60
N PRO A 171 4.35 22.12 9.46
CA PRO A 171 4.92 23.01 8.43
C PRO A 171 6.45 23.09 8.43
N ASP A 172 7.10 23.01 9.60
CA ASP A 172 8.56 23.02 9.70
C ASP A 172 9.21 21.76 9.09
N GLN A 173 8.55 20.61 9.19
CA GLN A 173 9.02 19.37 8.56
C GLN A 173 8.72 19.35 7.07
N LEU A 174 7.58 19.92 6.64
CA LEU A 174 7.31 20.17 5.22
C LEU A 174 8.35 21.10 4.59
N ALA A 175 8.74 22.18 5.28
CA ALA A 175 9.79 23.08 4.83
C ALA A 175 11.14 22.36 4.69
N GLN A 176 11.49 21.48 5.65
CA GLN A 176 12.69 20.64 5.56
C GLN A 176 12.66 19.71 4.35
N LEU A 177 11.56 18.97 4.15
CA LEU A 177 11.43 18.04 3.02
C LEU A 177 11.44 18.76 1.66
N LYS A 178 10.84 19.96 1.57
CA LYS A 178 10.93 20.82 0.37
C LYS A 178 12.37 21.28 0.09
N ALA A 179 13.10 21.63 1.14
CA ALA A 179 14.49 22.08 1.03
C ALA A 179 15.45 20.93 0.68
N ASP A 180 15.18 19.73 1.20
CA ASP A 180 15.99 18.53 0.98
C ASP A 180 15.11 17.28 0.77
N PRO A 181 14.77 16.96 -0.49
CA PRO A 181 14.01 15.75 -0.82
C PRO A 181 14.73 14.44 -0.46
N SER A 182 16.03 14.46 -0.15
CA SER A 182 16.74 13.26 0.31
C SER A 182 16.28 12.78 1.69
N LEU A 183 15.50 13.59 2.40
CA LEU A 183 14.85 13.25 3.66
C LEU A 183 13.59 12.39 3.49
N ALA A 184 13.10 12.18 2.26
CA ALA A 184 11.89 11.39 1.99
C ALA A 184 11.92 9.97 2.59
N PRO A 185 13.02 9.19 2.55
CA PRO A 185 13.07 7.88 3.21
C PRO A 185 12.83 7.97 4.72
N ALA A 186 13.44 8.94 5.41
CA ALA A 186 13.28 9.12 6.85
C ALA A 186 11.85 9.57 7.21
N PHE A 187 11.26 10.45 6.39
CA PHE A 187 9.85 10.80 6.47
C PHE A 187 8.94 9.59 6.31
N VAL A 188 9.21 8.72 5.32
CA VAL A 188 8.43 7.51 5.07
C VAL A 188 8.50 6.52 6.21
N GLU A 189 9.68 6.31 6.81
CA GLU A 189 9.81 5.44 7.99
C GLU A 189 8.93 5.96 9.15
N GLU A 190 9.02 7.25 9.46
CA GLU A 190 8.21 7.83 10.55
C GLU A 190 6.72 7.80 10.20
N LEU A 191 6.37 8.02 8.94
CA LEU A 191 5.00 7.91 8.44
C LEU A 191 4.42 6.52 8.64
N CYS A 192 5.17 5.47 8.27
CA CYS A 192 4.74 4.08 8.39
C CYS A 192 4.63 3.61 9.85
N ARG A 193 5.43 4.19 10.76
CA ARG A 193 5.28 3.97 12.20
C ARG A 193 4.05 4.72 12.73
N TYR A 194 4.00 6.03 12.51
CA TYR A 194 3.00 6.92 13.10
C TYR A 194 1.59 6.63 12.60
N HIS A 195 1.41 6.45 11.29
CA HIS A 195 0.16 6.05 10.66
C HIS A 195 0.21 4.58 10.28
N THR A 196 -0.19 3.72 11.21
CA THR A 196 -0.33 2.29 10.93
C THR A 196 -1.66 2.00 10.22
N ALA A 197 -1.71 2.22 8.90
CA ALA A 197 -2.92 2.10 8.07
C ALA A 197 -3.38 0.64 7.82
N SER A 198 -2.69 -0.35 8.39
CA SER A 198 -3.13 -1.75 8.48
C SER A 198 -2.83 -2.28 9.87
N ALA A 199 -3.78 -2.09 10.80
CA ALA A 199 -3.60 -2.37 12.22
C ALA A 199 -4.21 -3.71 12.67
N LEU A 200 -4.96 -4.38 11.77
CA LEU A 200 -5.83 -5.52 12.10
C LEU A 200 -5.41 -6.85 11.45
N ALA A 201 -4.25 -6.88 10.78
CA ALA A 201 -3.78 -8.05 10.05
C ALA A 201 -3.08 -9.11 10.93
N ILE A 202 -2.47 -8.71 12.04
CA ILE A 202 -1.70 -9.63 12.89
C ILE A 202 -2.64 -10.34 13.87
N LYS A 203 -3.24 -11.43 13.37
CA LYS A 203 -4.17 -12.27 14.13
C LYS A 203 -3.70 -13.71 14.16
N ARG A 204 -3.93 -14.40 15.27
CA ARG A 204 -3.57 -15.81 15.46
C ARG A 204 -4.65 -16.53 16.26
N THR A 205 -4.63 -17.86 16.20
CA THR A 205 -5.35 -18.73 17.14
C THR A 205 -4.30 -19.62 17.81
N ALA A 206 -4.34 -19.71 19.13
CA ALA A 206 -3.38 -20.52 19.88
C ALA A 206 -3.58 -22.01 19.58
N LYS A 207 -2.53 -22.71 19.13
CA LYS A 207 -2.59 -24.16 18.86
C LYS A 207 -2.48 -25.00 20.14
N VAL A 208 -1.82 -24.43 21.14
CA VAL A 208 -1.61 -24.98 22.48
C VAL A 208 -1.75 -23.84 23.47
N ASP A 209 -1.87 -24.16 24.75
CA ASP A 209 -1.80 -23.17 25.82
C ASP A 209 -0.44 -22.44 25.76
N ILE A 210 -0.46 -21.10 25.81
CA ILE A 210 0.74 -20.25 25.78
C ILE A 210 0.63 -19.15 26.84
N GLU A 211 1.76 -18.77 27.44
CA GLU A 211 1.81 -17.63 28.36
C GLU A 211 2.46 -16.43 27.68
N ILE A 212 1.77 -15.28 27.68
CA ILE A 212 2.27 -14.01 27.14
C ILE A 212 2.03 -12.92 28.18
N GLY A 213 3.09 -12.22 28.60
CA GLY A 213 2.98 -11.11 29.57
C GLY A 213 2.32 -11.50 30.90
N GLY A 214 2.56 -12.73 31.38
CA GLY A 214 1.94 -13.27 32.60
C GLY A 214 0.47 -13.66 32.45
N LYS A 215 -0.06 -13.76 31.21
CA LYS A 215 -1.41 -14.21 30.91
C LYS A 215 -1.38 -15.54 30.17
N LEU A 216 -2.10 -16.53 30.70
CA LEU A 216 -2.34 -17.80 30.01
C LEU A 216 -3.43 -17.61 28.94
N ILE A 217 -3.07 -17.84 27.69
CA ILE A 217 -3.97 -17.92 26.54
C ILE A 217 -4.14 -19.42 26.24
N LYS A 218 -5.37 -19.91 26.27
CA LYS A 218 -5.66 -21.34 26.08
C LYS A 218 -5.65 -21.73 24.61
N ALA A 219 -5.43 -23.00 24.35
CA ALA A 219 -5.62 -23.58 23.03
C ALA A 219 -7.01 -23.22 22.47
N ASN A 220 -7.05 -22.84 21.19
CA ASN A 220 -8.21 -22.37 20.43
C ASN A 220 -8.70 -20.95 20.75
N GLU A 221 -8.04 -20.20 21.62
CA GLU A 221 -8.33 -18.78 21.82
C GLU A 221 -7.70 -17.91 20.73
N GLY A 222 -8.43 -16.85 20.33
CA GLY A 222 -8.00 -15.89 19.33
C GLY A 222 -7.12 -14.79 19.92
N ILE A 223 -6.15 -14.33 19.13
CA ILE A 223 -5.19 -13.29 19.50
C ILE A 223 -5.20 -12.22 18.42
N ILE A 224 -5.25 -10.96 18.85
CA ILE A 224 -5.04 -9.78 17.99
C ILE A 224 -3.83 -9.05 18.57
N ALA A 225 -2.75 -8.95 17.80
CA ALA A 225 -1.58 -8.17 18.16
C ALA A 225 -1.61 -6.84 17.40
N SER A 226 -1.96 -5.74 18.08
CA SER A 226 -2.04 -4.43 17.44
C SER A 226 -0.64 -3.88 17.17
N ASN A 227 -0.19 -3.94 15.93
CA ASN A 227 1.03 -3.26 15.48
C ASN A 227 0.91 -1.74 15.55
N GLN A 228 -0.31 -1.18 15.46
CA GLN A 228 -0.53 0.24 15.70
C GLN A 228 -0.18 0.62 17.14
N SER A 229 -0.60 -0.18 18.12
CA SER A 229 -0.23 0.03 19.52
C SER A 229 1.27 -0.13 19.74
N ALA A 230 1.89 -1.17 19.15
CA ALA A 230 3.33 -1.40 19.27
C ALA A 230 4.16 -0.24 18.68
N ASN A 231 3.71 0.35 17.56
CA ASN A 231 4.33 1.53 16.97
C ASN A 231 4.22 2.79 17.83
N ARG A 232 3.41 2.75 18.89
CA ARG A 232 3.28 3.82 19.89
C ARG A 232 3.80 3.40 21.27
N ASP A 233 4.53 2.29 21.37
CA ASP A 233 5.09 1.83 22.63
C ASP A 233 6.17 2.81 23.12
N ALA A 234 5.93 3.44 24.27
CA ALA A 234 6.81 4.44 24.86
C ALA A 234 8.11 3.83 25.42
N ASP A 235 8.15 2.52 25.64
CA ASP A 235 9.36 1.81 26.07
C ASP A 235 10.34 1.61 24.89
N ILE A 236 9.84 1.67 23.65
CA ILE A 236 10.62 1.51 22.41
C ILE A 236 10.85 2.85 21.71
N PHE A 237 9.77 3.62 21.50
CA PHE A 237 9.80 4.88 20.77
C PHE A 237 9.61 6.05 21.74
N ALA A 238 10.69 6.77 22.06
CA ALA A 238 10.60 7.98 22.87
C ALA A 238 9.67 9.03 22.22
N ASN A 239 8.79 9.66 22.99
CA ASN A 239 7.72 10.53 22.46
C ASN A 239 6.94 9.84 21.31
N PRO A 240 6.24 8.72 21.58
CA PRO A 240 5.69 7.88 20.51
C PRO A 240 4.57 8.58 19.71
N ASP A 241 3.86 9.52 20.34
CA ASP A 241 2.78 10.30 19.75
C ASP A 241 3.25 11.59 19.07
N GLU A 242 4.55 11.86 19.07
CA GLU A 242 5.16 12.92 18.27
C GLU A 242 5.51 12.37 16.89
N PHE A 243 5.02 13.02 15.83
CA PHE A 243 5.51 12.79 14.48
C PHE A 243 6.82 13.56 14.27
N ASN A 244 7.91 12.83 14.06
CA ASN A 244 9.22 13.43 13.82
C ASN A 244 10.00 12.64 12.76
N MET A 245 10.08 13.16 11.54
CA MET A 245 10.84 12.53 10.45
C MET A 245 12.35 12.44 10.73
N ASN A 246 12.85 13.22 11.70
CA ASN A 246 14.24 13.19 12.17
C ASN A 246 14.41 12.35 13.44
N ARG A 247 13.44 11.46 13.74
CA ARG A 247 13.47 10.55 14.88
C ARG A 247 14.80 9.79 14.93
N LYS A 248 15.39 9.73 16.12
CA LYS A 248 16.47 8.77 16.40
C LYS A 248 15.83 7.40 16.57
N TRP A 249 15.99 6.55 15.57
CA TRP A 249 15.42 5.21 15.56
C TRP A 249 16.08 4.34 16.64
N PRO A 250 15.29 3.56 17.39
CA PRO A 250 15.81 2.53 18.28
C PRO A 250 16.32 1.34 17.45
N ASN A 251 16.79 0.27 18.11
CA ASN A 251 17.26 -0.93 17.40
C ASN A 251 16.09 -1.83 16.95
N GLU A 252 14.93 -1.67 17.58
CA GLU A 252 13.71 -2.41 17.31
C GLU A 252 13.00 -1.88 16.05
N ASP A 253 12.46 -2.81 15.26
CA ASP A 253 11.70 -2.47 14.05
C ASP A 253 10.37 -1.80 14.40
N ALA A 254 10.01 -0.76 13.65
CA ALA A 254 8.61 -0.36 13.55
C ALA A 254 7.81 -1.42 12.77
N LEU A 255 6.57 -1.64 13.20
CA LEU A 255 5.71 -2.74 12.77
C LEU A 255 4.63 -2.31 11.78
N GLY A 256 4.83 -1.20 11.05
CA GLY A 256 3.88 -0.73 10.03
C GLY A 256 3.59 -1.78 8.95
N PHE A 257 4.56 -2.66 8.68
CA PHE A 257 4.48 -3.76 7.73
C PHE A 257 4.34 -5.15 8.38
N GLY A 258 4.04 -5.19 9.68
CA GLY A 258 3.98 -6.42 10.46
C GLY A 258 5.36 -6.97 10.81
N TYR A 259 5.42 -8.27 11.17
CA TYR A 259 6.65 -8.93 11.62
C TYR A 259 6.62 -10.44 11.36
N GLY A 260 7.81 -11.06 11.44
CA GLY A 260 8.01 -12.50 11.22
C GLY A 260 7.77 -12.93 9.77
N ASP A 261 7.54 -14.23 9.55
CA ASP A 261 7.40 -14.79 8.20
C ASP A 261 6.26 -14.13 7.40
N HIS A 262 5.21 -13.67 8.07
CA HIS A 262 4.07 -12.98 7.44
C HIS A 262 4.25 -11.47 7.26
N ARG A 263 5.44 -10.91 7.57
CA ARG A 263 5.77 -9.51 7.28
C ARG A 263 5.50 -9.19 5.81
N CYS A 264 5.00 -7.99 5.54
CA CYS A 264 4.51 -7.59 4.22
C CYS A 264 5.51 -7.94 3.12
N ILE A 265 5.08 -8.73 2.14
CA ILE A 265 5.94 -9.12 1.01
C ILE A 265 6.37 -7.91 0.19
N ALA A 266 5.52 -6.88 0.12
CA ALA A 266 5.73 -5.68 -0.67
C ALA A 266 6.29 -4.50 0.14
N GLU A 267 6.88 -4.71 1.33
CA GLU A 267 7.40 -3.60 2.15
C GLU A 267 8.40 -2.73 1.40
N THR A 268 9.38 -3.34 0.73
CA THR A 268 10.38 -2.60 -0.05
C THR A 268 9.71 -1.79 -1.17
N LEU A 269 8.76 -2.39 -1.90
CA LEU A 269 8.01 -1.71 -2.96
C LEU A 269 7.23 -0.51 -2.40
N ALA A 270 6.47 -0.72 -1.32
CA ALA A 270 5.66 0.31 -0.68
C ALA A 270 6.52 1.49 -0.20
N LYS A 271 7.66 1.22 0.46
CA LYS A 271 8.60 2.26 0.91
C LYS A 271 9.20 3.02 -0.28
N THR A 272 9.53 2.31 -1.36
CA THR A 272 10.03 2.92 -2.60
C THR A 272 8.98 3.82 -3.26
N GLU A 273 7.73 3.38 -3.37
CA GLU A 273 6.62 4.18 -3.90
C GLU A 273 6.40 5.44 -3.07
N LEU A 274 6.26 5.30 -1.75
CA LEU A 274 6.08 6.45 -0.85
C LEU A 274 7.27 7.41 -0.93
N THR A 275 8.50 6.90 -0.93
CA THR A 275 9.71 7.74 -1.02
C THR A 275 9.74 8.51 -2.33
N THR A 276 9.38 7.86 -3.43
CA THR A 276 9.28 8.50 -4.76
C THR A 276 8.22 9.61 -4.71
N VAL A 277 7.02 9.31 -4.22
CA VAL A 277 5.94 10.29 -4.06
C VAL A 277 6.40 11.50 -3.25
N PHE A 278 6.97 11.32 -2.06
CA PHE A 278 7.29 12.43 -1.16
C PHE A 278 8.57 13.19 -1.53
N SER A 279 9.47 12.59 -2.30
CA SER A 279 10.62 13.30 -2.88
C SER A 279 10.27 14.10 -4.14
N THR A 280 9.15 13.78 -4.81
CA THR A 280 8.75 14.42 -6.07
C THR A 280 7.58 15.41 -5.90
N LEU A 281 6.56 15.08 -5.11
CA LEU A 281 5.29 15.81 -5.04
C LEU A 281 5.48 17.32 -4.82
N PHE A 282 6.25 17.72 -3.80
CA PHE A 282 6.43 19.14 -3.47
C PHE A 282 7.51 19.83 -4.29
N LYS A 283 8.33 19.08 -5.03
CA LYS A 283 9.21 19.65 -6.06
C LYS A 283 8.37 20.05 -7.28
N GLU A 284 7.45 19.18 -7.68
CA GLU A 284 6.59 19.41 -8.83
C GLU A 284 5.47 20.42 -8.50
N LEU A 285 4.87 20.36 -7.32
CA LEU A 285 3.80 21.24 -6.84
C LEU A 285 4.26 21.99 -5.57
N PRO A 286 5.16 22.98 -5.70
CA PRO A 286 5.73 23.68 -4.54
C PRO A 286 4.71 24.50 -3.74
N ASN A 287 3.62 24.91 -4.38
CA ASN A 287 2.52 25.66 -3.76
C ASN A 287 1.30 24.79 -3.48
N LEU A 288 1.46 23.45 -3.47
CA LEU A 288 0.39 22.55 -3.05
C LEU A 288 -0.11 22.94 -1.66
N GLU A 289 -1.42 23.08 -1.52
CA GLU A 289 -2.12 23.43 -0.29
C GLU A 289 -3.43 22.64 -0.17
N LEU A 290 -3.85 22.36 1.07
CA LEU A 290 -5.19 21.82 1.35
C LEU A 290 -6.23 22.92 1.09
N SER A 291 -7.25 22.63 0.28
CA SER A 291 -8.35 23.57 0.03
C SER A 291 -9.37 23.63 1.18
N VAL A 292 -9.20 22.79 2.20
CA VAL A 292 -10.09 22.73 3.36
C VAL A 292 -9.25 22.74 4.66
N PRO A 293 -9.78 23.29 5.77
CA PRO A 293 -9.12 23.16 7.06
C PRO A 293 -8.92 21.69 7.45
N ILE A 294 -7.81 21.38 8.14
CA ILE A 294 -7.47 20.01 8.57
C ILE A 294 -8.62 19.35 9.37
N SER A 295 -9.37 20.12 10.15
CA SER A 295 -10.54 19.63 10.91
C SER A 295 -11.74 19.21 10.05
N LYS A 296 -11.69 19.45 8.74
CA LYS A 296 -12.73 19.12 7.76
C LYS A 296 -12.29 18.03 6.78
N ILE A 297 -11.10 17.46 6.96
CA ILE A 297 -10.64 16.31 6.18
C ILE A 297 -11.59 15.14 6.41
N ASN A 298 -12.01 14.51 5.32
CA ASN A 298 -12.91 13.37 5.35
C ASN A 298 -12.11 12.08 5.58
N PHE A 299 -11.87 11.76 6.85
CA PHE A 299 -11.21 10.51 7.23
C PHE A 299 -12.13 9.30 7.03
N THR A 300 -11.54 8.12 6.91
CA THR A 300 -12.29 6.86 6.98
C THR A 300 -13.11 6.76 8.27
N PRO A 301 -14.22 6.00 8.29
CA PRO A 301 -15.01 5.82 9.50
C PRO A 301 -14.15 5.33 10.67
N LEU A 302 -14.36 5.89 11.87
CA LEU A 302 -13.52 5.64 13.06
C LEU A 302 -13.42 4.16 13.52
N HIS A 303 -14.28 3.28 13.00
CA HIS A 303 -14.27 1.84 13.27
C HIS A 303 -13.49 1.03 12.20
N LYS A 304 -12.81 1.71 11.28
CA LYS A 304 -11.96 1.14 10.22
C LYS A 304 -10.50 1.53 10.49
N ASP A 305 -9.58 0.93 9.73
CA ASP A 305 -8.20 1.40 9.68
C ASP A 305 -8.12 2.88 9.23
N VAL A 306 -7.09 3.58 9.70
CA VAL A 306 -6.90 5.01 9.43
C VAL A 306 -6.66 5.26 7.94
N GLY A 307 -7.35 6.27 7.40
CA GLY A 307 -7.28 6.64 5.99
C GLY A 307 -8.05 7.92 5.71
N ILE A 308 -8.03 8.35 4.46
CA ILE A 308 -8.72 9.55 3.98
C ILE A 308 -9.54 9.14 2.74
N GLU A 309 -10.78 9.60 2.64
CA GLU A 309 -11.68 9.24 1.53
C GLU A 309 -11.53 10.19 0.32
N ASP A 310 -11.39 11.49 0.59
CA ASP A 310 -11.11 12.54 -0.40
C ASP A 310 -10.19 13.62 0.20
N LEU A 311 -9.34 14.22 -0.64
CA LEU A 311 -8.37 15.22 -0.22
C LEU A 311 -8.34 16.40 -1.18
N PRO A 312 -9.22 17.41 -0.99
CA PRO A 312 -9.28 18.59 -1.84
C PRO A 312 -8.03 19.46 -1.72
N VAL A 313 -7.35 19.71 -2.85
CA VAL A 313 -6.12 20.52 -2.92
C VAL A 313 -6.16 21.56 -4.03
N VAL A 314 -5.31 22.57 -3.90
CA VAL A 314 -4.96 23.56 -4.93
C VAL A 314 -3.44 23.65 -5.02
N PHE A 315 -2.90 24.10 -6.17
CA PHE A 315 -1.45 24.19 -6.41
C PHE A 315 -1.07 25.16 -7.53
#